data_AF-A0ABD1PBX0-F1
#
_entry.id   AF-A0ABD1PBX0-F1
#
_cell.length_a   1.000
_cell.length_b   1.000
_cell.length_c   1.000
_cell.angle_alpha   90.00
_cell.angle_beta   90.00
_cell.angle_gamma   90.00
#
_symmetry.space_group_name_H-M   'P 1'
#
loop_
_entity.id
_entity.type
_entity.pdbx_description
1 polymer ?
#
loop_
_entity_poly.entity_id
_entity_poly.type
_entity_poly.pdbx_seq_one_letter_code
_entity_poly.pdbx_strand_id
1 'polypeptide(L)'
;MSTEPAKVNDHANKRKARVFSMTHEKATQNSDVIMGMLSISSVPVYVLIDFGVTHLFIPKACLAKVNILCQKTDSVLEVSMPSGRTIEIDKLARAIQIDFDGH
;
A
#
# COMPACT_ATOMS: atom_id res chain seq x y z
N MET A 1 -14.67 47.79 6.52
CA MET A 1 -14.99 46.35 6.67
C MET A 1 -14.94 45.75 5.28
N SER A 2 -13.84 45.08 4.95
CA SER A 2 -13.70 44.37 3.67
C SER A 2 -13.55 42.89 4.01
N THR A 3 -14.48 42.08 3.55
CA THR A 3 -14.52 40.63 3.74
C THR A 3 -13.49 39.97 2.82
N GLU A 4 -12.54 39.25 3.40
CA GLU A 4 -11.72 38.27 2.69
C GLU A 4 -12.61 37.12 2.20
N PRO A 5 -12.39 36.58 0.99
CA PRO A 5 -13.13 35.41 0.53
C PRO A 5 -12.68 34.19 1.34
N ALA A 6 -13.64 33.44 1.86
CA ALA A 6 -13.41 32.16 2.51
C ALA A 6 -12.61 31.26 1.56
N LYS A 7 -11.40 30.90 1.98
CA LYS A 7 -10.55 29.91 1.32
C LYS A 7 -11.35 28.60 1.29
N VAL A 8 -11.97 28.29 0.15
CA VAL A 8 -12.62 27.00 -0.08
C VAL A 8 -11.56 25.94 0.11
N ASN A 9 -11.61 25.30 1.27
CA ASN A 9 -10.70 24.27 1.65
C ASN A 9 -11.11 23.00 0.93
N ASP A 10 -10.62 22.82 -0.30
CA ASP A 10 -10.84 21.60 -1.09
C ASP A 10 -9.98 20.44 -0.56
N HIS A 11 -9.92 20.28 0.76
CA HIS A 11 -9.47 19.05 1.41
C HIS A 11 -10.59 18.03 1.31
N ALA A 12 -10.86 17.56 0.09
CA ALA A 12 -11.55 16.30 -0.14
C ALA A 12 -10.77 15.19 0.57
N ASN A 13 -11.13 14.91 1.83
CA ASN A 13 -10.76 13.78 2.69
C ASN A 13 -9.55 12.93 2.21
N LYS A 14 -8.35 13.53 2.11
CA LYS A 14 -7.14 12.80 1.74
C LYS A 14 -6.64 12.04 2.96
N ARG A 15 -6.74 10.70 2.91
CA ARG A 15 -6.20 9.84 3.96
C ARG A 15 -4.69 9.77 3.82
N LYS A 16 -3.96 9.63 4.92
CA LYS A 16 -2.50 9.54 4.93
C LYS A 16 -2.06 8.12 5.26
N ALA A 17 -1.07 7.63 4.53
CA ALA A 17 -0.37 6.39 4.80
C ALA A 17 1.14 6.60 4.60
N ARG A 18 1.93 5.62 5.03
CA ARG A 18 3.38 5.61 4.83
C ARG A 18 3.84 4.21 4.50
N VAL A 19 4.86 4.14 3.65
CA VAL A 19 5.59 2.90 3.35
C VAL A 19 6.90 2.95 4.10
N PHE A 20 7.26 1.85 4.76
CA PHE A 20 8.57 1.67 5.38
C PHE A 20 9.45 0.83 4.46
N SER A 21 10.73 1.17 4.38
CA SER A 21 11.73 0.33 3.73
C SER A 21 12.42 -0.53 4.77
N MET A 22 12.56 -1.81 4.49
CA MET A 22 13.26 -2.76 5.33
C MET A 22 14.17 -3.61 4.47
N THR A 23 15.38 -3.89 4.95
CA THR A 23 16.30 -4.80 4.29
C THR A 23 15.97 -6.24 4.68
N HIS A 24 16.45 -7.21 3.91
CA HIS A 24 16.25 -8.62 4.21
C HIS A 24 16.77 -8.97 5.62
N GLU A 25 17.96 -8.49 5.99
CA GLU A 25 18.58 -8.75 7.30
C GLU A 25 17.71 -8.20 8.44
N LYS A 26 17.19 -6.99 8.29
CA LYS A 26 16.31 -6.36 9.29
C LYS A 26 14.98 -7.10 9.42
N ALA A 27 14.43 -7.58 8.31
CA ALA A 27 13.20 -8.35 8.32
C ALA A 27 13.39 -9.71 9.01
N THR A 28 14.50 -10.40 8.76
CA THR A 28 14.80 -11.68 9.43
C THR A 28 15.04 -11.56 10.94
N GLN A 29 15.38 -10.36 11.42
CA GLN A 29 15.63 -10.08 12.83
C GLN A 29 14.41 -9.49 13.56
N ASN A 30 13.34 -9.15 12.83
CA ASN A 30 12.15 -8.52 13.38
C ASN A 30 11.02 -9.56 13.53
N SER A 31 10.61 -9.83 14.77
CA SER A 31 9.55 -10.80 15.08
C SER A 31 8.16 -10.39 14.60
N ASP A 32 7.94 -9.10 14.36
CA ASP A 32 6.64 -8.55 13.91
C ASP A 32 6.48 -8.64 12.39
N VAL A 33 7.53 -9.08 11.69
CA VAL A 33 7.60 -9.18 10.25
C VAL A 33 7.72 -10.63 9.86
N ILE A 34 6.76 -11.11 9.06
CA ILE A 34 6.90 -12.41 8.40
C ILE A 34 7.33 -12.19 6.96
N MET A 35 8.40 -12.90 6.60
CA MET A 35 8.94 -12.99 5.27
C MET A 35 8.60 -14.36 4.71
N GLY A 36 8.02 -14.42 3.52
CA GLY A 36 7.60 -15.69 2.95
C GLY A 36 7.14 -15.58 1.52
N MET A 37 6.90 -16.74 0.91
CA MET A 37 6.14 -16.80 -0.34
C MET A 37 4.66 -16.89 -0.02
N LEU A 38 3.88 -16.09 -0.73
CA LEU A 38 2.43 -16.28 -0.84
C LEU A 38 2.05 -16.31 -2.31
N SER A 39 0.85 -16.78 -2.60
CA SER A 39 0.28 -16.70 -3.93
C SER A 39 -0.79 -15.62 -3.96
N ILE A 40 -0.65 -14.65 -4.87
CA ILE A 40 -1.70 -13.67 -5.17
C ILE A 40 -2.34 -14.07 -6.50
N SER A 41 -3.62 -14.43 -6.49
CA SER A 41 -4.30 -14.95 -7.69
C SER A 41 -3.52 -16.10 -8.36
N SER A 42 -3.04 -17.06 -7.56
CA SER A 42 -2.22 -18.20 -7.99
C SER A 42 -0.84 -17.85 -8.57
N VAL A 43 -0.39 -16.60 -8.46
CA VAL A 43 0.96 -16.18 -8.85
C VAL A 43 1.83 -16.07 -7.60
N PRO A 44 2.93 -16.83 -7.49
CA PRO A 44 3.81 -16.77 -6.33
C PRO A 44 4.52 -15.42 -6.27
N VAL A 45 4.45 -14.77 -5.11
CA VAL A 45 5.07 -13.49 -4.79
C VAL A 45 5.78 -13.62 -3.46
N TYR A 46 7.04 -13.19 -3.45
CA TYR A 46 7.78 -13.04 -2.22
C TYR A 46 7.36 -11.76 -1.51
N VAL A 47 6.91 -11.87 -0.26
CA VAL A 47 6.33 -10.76 0.49
C VAL A 47 7.00 -10.55 1.84
N LEU A 48 6.92 -9.30 2.30
CA LEU A 48 7.15 -8.91 3.67
C LEU A 48 5.80 -8.47 4.23
N ILE A 49 5.26 -9.24 5.18
CA ILE A 49 4.01 -8.93 5.87
C ILE A 49 4.35 -8.39 7.24
N ASP A 50 3.93 -7.16 7.48
CA ASP A 50 3.90 -6.55 8.80
C ASP A 50 2.46 -6.65 9.32
N PHE A 51 2.21 -7.45 10.36
CA PHE A 51 0.86 -7.65 10.90
C PHE A 51 0.27 -6.38 11.55
N GLY A 52 1.09 -5.35 11.76
CA GLY A 52 0.64 -4.05 12.25
C GLY A 52 0.03 -3.15 11.18
N VAL A 53 0.02 -3.54 9.90
CA VAL A 53 -0.46 -2.70 8.80
C VAL A 53 -1.90 -3.01 8.36
N THR A 54 -2.66 -1.96 8.05
CA THR A 54 -4.04 -2.10 7.56
C THR A 54 -4.13 -2.26 6.04
N HIS A 55 -3.04 -1.95 5.32
CA HIS A 55 -2.98 -1.97 3.86
C HIS A 55 -1.61 -2.48 3.41
N LEU A 56 -1.60 -3.38 2.43
CA LEU A 56 -0.39 -3.84 1.77
C LEU A 56 -0.13 -2.99 0.52
N PHE A 57 1.13 -2.73 0.21
CA PHE A 57 1.52 -2.00 -0.99
C PHE A 57 2.29 -2.91 -1.95
N ILE A 58 1.81 -2.98 -3.19
CA ILE A 58 2.42 -3.81 -4.23
C ILE A 58 3.04 -2.90 -5.29
N PRO A 59 4.32 -3.10 -5.67
CA PRO A 59 4.92 -2.36 -6.77
C PRO A 59 4.16 -2.58 -8.08
N LYS A 60 4.02 -1.54 -8.91
CA LYS A 60 3.37 -1.66 -10.24
C LYS A 60 3.98 -2.75 -11.12
N ALA A 61 5.29 -3.02 -10.98
CA ALA A 61 5.97 -4.10 -11.69
C ALA A 61 5.45 -5.50 -11.32
N CYS A 62 4.98 -5.67 -10.08
CA CYS A 62 4.34 -6.90 -9.64
C CYS A 62 2.89 -7.00 -10.14
N LEU A 63 2.18 -5.87 -10.28
CA LEU A 63 0.78 -5.83 -10.74
C LEU A 63 0.60 -6.49 -12.11
N ALA A 64 1.54 -6.26 -13.04
CA ALA A 64 1.51 -6.86 -14.37
C ALA A 64 1.62 -8.41 -14.34
N LYS A 65 2.20 -8.97 -13.27
CA LYS A 65 2.40 -10.42 -13.13
C LYS A 65 1.22 -11.11 -12.47
N VAL A 66 0.58 -10.46 -11.49
CA VAL A 66 -0.49 -11.07 -10.66
C VAL A 66 -1.90 -10.93 -11.26
N ASN A 67 -2.02 -10.33 -12.45
CA ASN A 67 -3.29 -10.13 -13.17
C ASN A 67 -4.43 -9.53 -12.31
N ILE A 68 -4.10 -8.58 -11.42
CA ILE A 68 -5.06 -7.93 -10.54
C ILE A 68 -5.57 -6.65 -11.19
N LEU A 69 -6.90 -6.49 -11.21
CA LEU A 69 -7.53 -5.24 -11.61
C LEU A 69 -7.69 -4.32 -10.40
N CYS A 70 -7.09 -3.13 -10.47
CA CYS A 70 -7.31 -2.09 -9.47
C CYS A 70 -8.48 -1.19 -9.89
N GLN A 71 -9.39 -0.91 -8.97
CA GLN A 71 -10.52 -0.01 -9.19
C GLN A 71 -10.16 1.41 -8.75
N LYS A 72 -10.61 2.41 -9.51
CA LYS A 72 -10.47 3.81 -9.09
C LYS A 72 -11.38 4.08 -7.89
N THR A 73 -10.89 4.84 -6.93
CA THR A 73 -11.62 5.23 -5.72
C THR A 73 -11.81 6.73 -5.67
N ASP A 74 -12.94 7.19 -5.14
CA ASP A 74 -13.22 8.62 -4.96
C ASP A 74 -12.37 9.26 -3.85
N SER A 75 -11.80 8.42 -2.98
CA SER A 75 -10.83 8.83 -1.97
C SER A 75 -9.41 8.70 -2.50
N VAL A 76 -8.59 9.72 -2.28
CA VAL A 76 -7.15 9.70 -2.56
C VAL A 76 -6.38 9.37 -1.28
N LEU A 77 -5.50 8.38 -1.36
CA LEU A 77 -4.57 8.03 -0.30
C LEU A 77 -3.21 8.68 -0.59
N GLU A 78 -2.79 9.59 0.27
CA GLU A 78 -1.47 10.21 0.24
C GLU A 78 -0.46 9.30 0.95
N VAL A 79 0.51 8.76 0.22
CA VAL A 79 1.49 7.79 0.72
C VAL A 79 2.88 8.40 0.77
N SER A 80 3.43 8.56 1.98
CA SER A 80 4.83 8.95 2.17
C SER A 80 5.76 7.75 1.94
N MET A 81 6.68 7.89 1.00
CA MET A 81 7.68 6.89 0.66
C MET A 81 8.95 7.06 1.51
N PRO A 82 9.73 5.97 1.71
CA PRO A 82 11.02 6.05 2.41
C PRO A 82 12.03 7.02 1.78
N SER A 83 11.88 7.31 0.49
CA SER A 83 12.69 8.30 -0.23
C SER A 83 12.35 9.76 0.13
N GLY A 84 11.40 9.99 1.04
CA GLY A 84 10.89 11.31 1.40
C GLY A 84 9.88 11.89 0.41
N ARG A 85 9.60 11.17 -0.69
CA ARG A 85 8.59 11.55 -1.68
C ARG A 85 7.20 11.15 -1.21
N THR A 86 6.19 11.89 -1.66
CA THR A 86 4.79 11.54 -1.44
C THR A 86 4.15 11.14 -2.76
N ILE A 87 3.37 10.07 -2.76
CA ILE A 87 2.64 9.56 -3.92
C ILE A 87 1.16 9.51 -3.59
N GLU A 88 0.32 10.03 -4.47
CA GLU A 88 -1.13 9.89 -4.37
C GLU A 88 -1.57 8.58 -5.04
N ILE A 89 -2.36 7.79 -4.31
CA ILE A 89 -2.95 6.55 -4.78
C ILE A 89 -4.47 6.69 -4.78
N ASP A 90 -5.06 6.58 -5.96
CA ASP A 90 -6.51 6.61 -6.21
C ASP A 90 -7.03 5.26 -6.74
N LYS A 91 -6.19 4.22 -6.70
CA LYS A 91 -6.51 2.88 -7.19
C LYS A 91 -6.29 1.84 -6.11
N LEU A 92 -7.32 1.03 -5.85
CA LEU A 92 -7.29 -0.02 -4.85
C LEU A 92 -7.74 -1.36 -5.44
N ALA A 93 -7.04 -2.43 -5.07
CA ALA A 93 -7.48 -3.79 -5.32
C ALA A 93 -8.30 -4.28 -4.11
N ARG A 94 -9.44 -4.92 -4.34
CA ARG A 94 -10.34 -5.45 -3.29
C ARG A 94 -10.63 -6.91 -3.56
N ALA A 95 -11.00 -7.65 -2.51
CA ALA A 95 -11.38 -9.06 -2.59
C ALA A 95 -10.33 -9.92 -3.33
N ILE A 96 -9.05 -9.64 -3.05
CA ILE A 96 -7.93 -10.39 -3.62
C ILE A 96 -7.76 -11.68 -2.83
N GLN A 97 -7.72 -12.80 -3.54
CA GLN A 97 -7.37 -14.08 -2.96
C GLN A 97 -5.86 -14.11 -2.69
N ILE A 98 -5.54 -14.32 -1.43
CA ILE A 98 -4.17 -14.47 -0.94
C ILE A 98 -4.11 -15.84 -0.28
N ASP A 99 -3.30 -16.71 -0.87
CA ASP A 99 -3.08 -18.05 -0.34
C ASP A 99 -1.68 -18.12 0.29
N PHE A 100 -1.64 -18.63 1.51
CA PHE A 100 -0.39 -18.96 2.19
C PHE A 100 -0.09 -20.42 1.87
N ASP A 101 1.05 -20.70 1.23
CA ASP A 101 1.51 -22.07 1.09
C ASP A 101 1.94 -22.57 2.48
N GLY A 102 0.99 -23.13 3.21
CA GLY A 102 1.22 -23.83 4.46
C GLY A 102 1.78 -25.22 4.17
N HIS A 103 2.99 -25.48 4.65
CA HIS A 103 3.39 -26.82 5.06
C HIS A 103 3.57 -26.81 6.57
#